data_AF-A0AA44JB56-F1
#
_entry.id   AF-A0AA44JB56-F1
#
_cell.length_a   1.000
_cell.length_b   1.000
_cell.length_c   1.000
_cell.angle_alpha   90.00
_cell.angle_beta   90.00
_cell.angle_gamma   90.00
#
_symmetry.space_group_name_H-M   'P 1'
#
loop_
_entity.id
_entity.type
_entity.pdbx_description
1 polymer ?
#
loop_
_entity_poly.entity_id
_entity_poly.type
_entity_poly.pdbx_seq_one_letter_code
_entity_poly.pdbx_strand_id
1 'polypeptide(L)'
;MTTTAEPQNISIHNPSPGSPILLVNGLTSISIKAGALVEVGDRTYSYDYETAIAIDELVPGRDYAVGINAVGDVFATVANDNPLNGNFFAGFHFAPGGNAVERKGGDSIPAINPHSLWDIEYRPACPDPRGMVRVIAGNIVWVDIYLLGVDHTQNGTSRFGVTPANGNTLDVLDYPTAKSIIEGHGKRLLTYDEFRAAALGVTERSSADNRPRTVGLDAARTSRFGLMQATGNLWVWGTDGDIDDPRPSLFGGSCFPGGYAGSRYASMCYWPGDSNEYLGARGASDHLTPA
;
A
#
# COMPACT_ATOMS: atom_id res chain seq x y z
N MET A 1 -22.63 -7.09 27.47
CA MET A 1 -23.08 -6.71 26.12
C MET A 1 -22.47 -5.36 25.82
N THR A 2 -21.36 -5.33 25.10
CA THR A 2 -20.78 -4.09 24.57
C THR A 2 -21.55 -3.78 23.29
N THR A 3 -22.49 -2.84 23.37
CA THR A 3 -23.11 -2.22 22.19
C THR A 3 -22.00 -1.53 21.41
N THR A 4 -21.57 -2.13 20.30
CA THR A 4 -20.78 -1.42 19.30
C THR A 4 -21.67 -0.27 18.82
N ALA A 5 -21.29 0.97 19.14
CA ALA A 5 -22.00 2.14 18.65
C ALA A 5 -22.03 2.09 17.11
N GLU A 6 -23.17 2.43 16.51
CA GLU A 6 -23.26 2.49 15.05
C GLU A 6 -22.22 3.47 14.49
N PRO A 7 -21.62 3.18 13.33
CA PRO A 7 -20.68 4.08 12.67
C PRO A 7 -21.35 5.45 12.48
N GLN A 8 -20.69 6.50 12.94
CA GLN A 8 -21.19 7.86 12.76
C GLN A 8 -20.93 8.30 11.32
N ASN A 9 -21.84 9.09 10.76
CA ASN A 9 -21.59 9.73 9.48
C ASN A 9 -20.43 10.73 9.64
N ILE A 10 -19.40 10.59 8.81
CA ILE A 10 -18.22 11.48 8.83
C ILE A 10 -18.09 12.15 7.47
N SER A 11 -17.91 13.46 7.49
CA SER A 11 -17.54 14.27 6.33
C SER A 11 -16.26 15.05 6.64
N ILE A 12 -15.52 15.45 5.60
CA ILE A 12 -14.38 16.34 5.77
C ILE A 12 -14.48 17.50 4.79
N HIS A 13 -13.90 18.64 5.17
CA HIS A 13 -13.57 19.71 4.23
C HIS A 13 -12.06 19.86 4.21
N ASN A 14 -11.45 19.43 3.12
CA ASN A 14 -10.02 19.54 2.91
C ASN A 14 -9.68 20.85 2.17
N PRO A 15 -8.86 21.75 2.74
CA PRO A 15 -8.50 23.03 2.12
C PRO A 15 -7.63 22.86 0.86
N SER A 16 -7.17 21.64 0.54
CA SER A 16 -6.37 21.33 -0.64
C SER A 16 -6.74 19.95 -1.20
N PRO A 17 -7.89 19.80 -1.86
CA PRO A 17 -8.49 18.51 -2.21
C PRO A 17 -7.65 17.65 -3.16
N GLY A 18 -6.64 18.21 -3.82
CA GLY A 18 -5.67 17.44 -4.63
C GLY A 18 -4.67 16.62 -3.81
N SER A 19 -4.78 16.59 -2.48
CA SER A 19 -3.87 15.89 -1.56
C SER A 19 -4.57 15.54 -0.24
N PRO A 20 -4.07 14.56 0.53
CA PRO A 20 -4.70 14.16 1.79
C PRO A 20 -4.84 15.31 2.80
N ILE A 21 -5.83 15.27 3.68
CA ILE A 21 -6.05 16.21 4.80
C ILE A 21 -4.88 16.21 5.80
N LEU A 22 -4.07 15.15 5.77
CA LEU A 22 -2.89 14.92 6.61
C LEU A 22 -1.62 15.54 6.00
N LEU A 23 -0.69 15.95 6.88
CA LEU A 23 0.64 16.43 6.54
C LEU A 23 1.69 15.69 7.38
N VAL A 24 2.75 15.19 6.74
CA VAL A 24 3.92 14.62 7.44
C VAL A 24 4.91 15.75 7.76
N ASN A 25 5.32 15.85 9.03
CA ASN A 25 6.20 16.91 9.54
C ASN A 25 7.58 16.42 9.97
N GLY A 26 7.80 15.12 9.90
CA GLY A 26 9.01 14.44 10.32
C GLY A 26 8.83 12.95 10.18
N LEU A 27 9.87 12.18 10.56
CA LEU A 27 9.83 10.72 10.43
C LEU A 27 8.70 10.09 11.26
N THR A 28 8.32 10.71 12.37
CA THR A 28 7.36 10.17 13.35
C THR A 28 6.25 11.16 13.70
N SER A 29 6.13 12.28 13.00
CA SER A 29 5.17 13.35 13.30
C SER A 29 4.26 13.64 12.11
N ILE A 30 2.98 13.80 12.41
CA ILE A 30 1.91 14.03 11.43
C ILE A 30 0.88 14.99 12.03
N SER A 31 0.28 15.82 11.18
CA SER A 31 -0.72 16.81 11.57
C SER A 31 -1.92 16.81 10.64
N ILE A 32 -3.04 17.35 11.11
CA ILE A 32 -4.12 17.86 10.27
C ILE A 32 -3.72 19.24 9.72
N LYS A 33 -3.99 19.49 8.44
CA LYS A 33 -3.75 20.78 7.79
C LYS A 33 -4.59 21.90 8.40
N ALA A 34 -4.01 23.10 8.46
CA ALA A 34 -4.75 24.32 8.77
C ALA A 34 -5.88 24.58 7.75
N GLY A 35 -7.04 25.01 8.22
CA GLY A 35 -8.25 25.27 7.42
C GLY A 35 -9.11 24.02 7.15
N ALA A 36 -8.76 22.87 7.75
CA ALA A 36 -9.56 21.66 7.63
C ALA A 36 -10.77 21.67 8.55
N LEU A 37 -11.87 21.05 8.10
CA LEU A 37 -13.03 20.73 8.93
C LEU A 37 -13.25 19.23 8.91
N VAL A 38 -13.68 18.67 10.04
CA VAL A 38 -14.16 17.29 10.14
C VAL A 38 -15.51 17.33 10.84
N GLU A 39 -16.54 16.78 10.20
CA GLU A 39 -17.87 16.66 10.79
C GLU A 39 -18.10 15.21 11.21
N VAL A 40 -18.52 14.99 12.45
CA VAL A 40 -18.81 13.66 12.99
C VAL A 40 -20.18 13.73 13.66
N GLY A 41 -21.19 13.12 13.02
CA GLY A 41 -22.60 13.33 13.41
C GLY A 41 -22.97 14.82 13.32
N ASP A 42 -23.52 15.38 14.39
CA ASP A 42 -23.93 16.80 14.45
C ASP A 42 -22.80 17.76 14.93
N ARG A 43 -21.56 17.26 15.10
CA ARG A 43 -20.43 18.05 15.59
C ARG A 43 -19.47 18.38 14.46
N THR A 44 -19.06 19.64 14.39
CA THR A 44 -18.00 20.12 13.49
C THR A 44 -16.75 20.46 14.29
N TYR A 45 -15.62 19.93 13.87
CA TYR A 45 -14.29 20.21 14.42
C TYR A 45 -13.51 21.04 13.39
N SER A 46 -13.14 22.28 13.75
CA SER A 46 -12.36 23.20 12.92
C SER A 46 -10.89 23.19 13.34
N TYR A 47 -10.00 23.12 12.37
CA TYR A 47 -8.55 23.16 12.58
C TYR A 47 -7.98 24.43 11.93
N ASP A 48 -8.09 25.57 12.62
CA ASP A 48 -7.67 26.88 12.08
C ASP A 48 -6.15 26.98 11.86
N TYR A 49 -5.39 26.12 12.52
CA TYR A 49 -3.95 25.97 12.42
C TYR A 49 -3.59 24.50 12.24
N GLU A 50 -2.37 24.27 11.78
CA GLU A 50 -1.84 22.93 11.68
C GLU A 50 -1.85 22.29 13.07
N THR A 51 -2.55 21.16 13.20
CA THR A 51 -2.83 20.53 14.48
C THR A 51 -2.16 19.15 14.52
N ALA A 52 -1.18 19.00 15.42
CA ALA A 52 -0.48 17.75 15.61
C ALA A 52 -1.43 16.64 16.05
N ILE A 53 -1.27 15.45 15.48
CA ILE A 53 -2.07 14.28 15.83
C ILE A 53 -1.39 13.54 16.98
N ALA A 54 -2.13 13.25 18.05
CA ALA A 54 -1.62 12.46 19.15
C ALA A 54 -1.43 10.99 18.72
N ILE A 55 -0.25 10.43 19.01
CA ILE A 55 0.09 9.03 18.73
C ILE A 55 0.78 8.46 19.96
N ASP A 56 0.27 7.36 20.51
CA ASP A 56 0.86 6.73 21.70
C ASP A 56 2.19 6.05 21.37
N GLU A 57 2.18 5.14 20.39
CA GLU A 57 3.36 4.39 19.96
C GLU A 57 3.31 4.13 18.44
N LEU A 58 4.45 4.34 17.78
CA LEU A 58 4.67 4.00 16.38
C LEU A 58 5.45 2.68 16.26
N VAL A 59 4.79 1.64 15.73
CA VAL A 59 5.35 0.32 15.51
C VAL A 59 5.67 0.14 14.02
N PRO A 60 6.94 -0.08 13.64
CA PRO A 60 7.33 -0.25 12.25
C PRO A 60 6.51 -1.32 11.50
N GLY A 61 6.08 -1.00 10.28
CA GLY A 61 5.29 -1.88 9.42
C GLY A 61 3.79 -1.94 9.78
N ARG A 62 3.28 -0.97 10.53
CA ARG A 62 1.85 -0.91 10.91
C ARG A 62 1.14 0.24 10.23
N ASP A 63 -0.10 -0.03 9.83
CA ASP A 63 -1.05 0.99 9.41
C ASP A 63 -1.71 1.64 10.64
N TYR A 64 -1.98 2.93 10.52
CA TYR A 64 -2.62 3.76 11.53
C TYR A 64 -3.86 4.42 10.94
N ALA A 65 -4.91 4.51 11.74
CA ALA A 65 -6.15 5.20 11.45
C ALA A 65 -6.26 6.44 12.33
N VAL A 66 -6.76 7.53 11.76
CA VAL A 66 -6.92 8.83 12.41
C VAL A 66 -8.41 9.09 12.66
N GLY A 67 -8.72 9.46 13.91
CA GLY A 67 -10.08 9.68 14.39
C GLY A 67 -10.14 10.81 15.41
N ILE A 68 -11.35 11.10 15.87
CA ILE A 68 -11.61 12.08 16.93
C ILE A 68 -12.20 11.33 18.13
N ASN A 69 -11.62 11.53 19.32
CA ASN A 69 -12.07 10.85 20.53
C ASN A 69 -13.34 11.51 21.11
N ALA A 70 -13.89 10.94 22.18
CA ALA A 70 -15.14 11.44 22.78
C ALA A 70 -15.05 12.88 23.34
N VAL A 71 -13.83 13.36 23.65
CA VAL A 71 -13.59 14.72 24.17
C VAL A 71 -13.22 15.72 23.06
N GLY A 72 -13.08 15.26 21.81
CA GLY A 72 -12.84 16.10 20.64
C GLY A 72 -11.38 16.18 20.19
N ASP A 73 -10.46 15.45 20.80
CA ASP A 73 -9.06 15.45 20.38
C ASP A 73 -8.84 14.51 19.19
N VAL A 74 -8.02 14.96 18.25
CA VAL A 74 -7.54 14.12 17.14
C VAL A 74 -6.44 13.17 17.62
N PHE A 75 -6.55 11.90 17.24
CA PHE A 75 -5.58 10.88 17.57
C PHE A 75 -5.38 9.90 16.42
N ALA A 76 -4.24 9.20 16.42
CA ALA A 76 -4.01 8.05 15.57
C ALA A 76 -3.83 6.78 16.42
N THR A 77 -4.37 5.68 15.92
CA THR A 77 -4.22 4.35 16.54
C THR A 77 -3.95 3.28 15.50
N VAL A 78 -3.41 2.15 15.91
CA VAL A 78 -3.09 1.04 15.01
C VAL A 78 -4.37 0.49 14.35
N ALA A 79 -4.38 0.42 13.02
CA ALA A 79 -5.50 -0.09 12.24
C ALA A 79 -5.42 -1.63 12.09
N ASN A 80 -5.94 -2.36 13.08
CA ASN A 80 -6.02 -3.84 13.02
C ASN A 80 -7.05 -4.33 12.00
N ASP A 81 -8.13 -3.57 11.80
CA ASP A 81 -9.21 -3.83 10.87
C ASP A 81 -9.35 -2.68 9.86
N ASN A 82 -10.24 -2.84 8.86
CA ASN A 82 -10.51 -1.79 7.88
C ASN A 82 -11.02 -0.52 8.61
N PRO A 83 -10.28 0.60 8.57
CA PRO A 83 -10.63 1.80 9.31
C PRO A 83 -11.92 2.45 8.83
N LEU A 84 -12.32 2.21 7.57
CA LEU A 84 -13.56 2.74 6.99
C LEU A 84 -14.82 2.07 7.54
N ASN A 85 -14.70 0.93 8.21
CA ASN A 85 -15.81 0.30 8.94
C ASN A 85 -15.99 0.88 10.36
N GLY A 86 -15.09 1.76 10.79
CA GLY A 86 -15.13 2.43 12.09
C GLY A 86 -15.33 3.94 11.97
N ASN A 87 -15.09 4.66 13.07
CA ASN A 87 -15.21 6.13 13.13
C ASN A 87 -13.88 6.83 12.81
N PHE A 88 -13.20 6.38 11.76
CA PHE A 88 -11.93 6.94 11.30
C PHE A 88 -12.11 7.60 9.93
N PHE A 89 -11.42 8.73 9.72
CA PHE A 89 -11.59 9.54 8.50
C PHE A 89 -10.31 9.65 7.66
N ALA A 90 -9.18 9.21 8.20
CA ALA A 90 -7.91 9.23 7.51
C ALA A 90 -6.96 8.16 8.04
N GLY A 91 -5.80 8.00 7.41
CA GLY A 91 -4.80 7.05 7.85
C GLY A 91 -3.49 7.15 7.10
N PHE A 92 -2.54 6.35 7.56
CA PHE A 92 -1.18 6.30 7.01
C PHE A 92 -0.50 4.99 7.38
N HIS A 93 0.64 4.72 6.74
CA HIS A 93 1.52 3.61 7.04
C HIS A 93 2.83 4.10 7.69
N PHE A 94 3.17 3.56 8.86
CA PHE A 94 4.48 3.77 9.48
C PHE A 94 5.43 2.68 8.98
N ALA A 95 6.21 3.01 7.95
CA ALA A 95 7.04 2.06 7.22
C ALA A 95 8.26 1.62 8.06
N PRO A 96 8.75 0.37 7.86
CA PRO A 96 9.96 -0.12 8.54
C PRO A 96 11.27 0.48 8.02
N GLY A 97 11.23 1.31 6.98
CA GLY A 97 12.39 1.98 6.40
C GLY A 97 11.96 3.16 5.54
N GLY A 98 12.89 4.08 5.27
CA GLY A 98 12.65 5.26 4.47
C GLY A 98 12.47 4.96 2.98
N ASN A 99 11.78 5.86 2.28
CA ASN A 99 11.62 5.80 0.83
C ASN A 99 12.95 6.06 0.10
N ALA A 100 13.08 5.56 -1.13
CA ALA A 100 14.26 5.84 -1.93
C ALA A 100 14.37 7.31 -2.33
N VAL A 101 15.51 7.95 -2.02
CA VAL A 101 15.81 9.33 -2.43
C VAL A 101 16.36 9.38 -3.87
N GLU A 102 17.02 8.30 -4.29
CA GLU A 102 17.66 8.13 -5.61
C GLU A 102 17.35 6.72 -6.16
N ARG A 103 18.09 6.25 -7.17
CA ARG A 103 17.95 4.88 -7.71
C ARG A 103 18.88 3.89 -7.00
N LYS A 104 18.79 3.86 -5.67
CA LYS A 104 19.66 3.03 -4.79
C LYS A 104 18.90 2.38 -3.63
N GLY A 105 17.58 2.32 -3.74
CA GLY A 105 16.74 1.87 -2.64
C GLY A 105 16.56 2.93 -1.54
N GLY A 106 15.80 2.54 -0.52
CA GLY A 106 15.59 3.28 0.71
C GLY A 106 16.64 2.98 1.77
N ASP A 107 16.27 3.19 3.03
CA ASP A 107 17.09 2.84 4.20
C ASP A 107 16.29 1.98 5.18
N SER A 108 16.86 1.74 6.36
CA SER A 108 16.23 0.99 7.45
C SER A 108 15.81 1.86 8.63
N ILE A 109 15.57 3.16 8.40
CA ILE A 109 15.09 4.09 9.42
C ILE A 109 13.56 4.14 9.31
N PRO A 110 12.80 3.63 10.30
CA PRO A 110 11.35 3.67 10.24
C PRO A 110 10.82 5.10 10.12
N ALA A 111 9.82 5.29 9.26
CA ALA A 111 9.25 6.59 8.98
C ALA A 111 7.80 6.50 8.51
N ILE A 112 7.01 7.53 8.79
CA ILE A 112 5.69 7.70 8.15
C ILE A 112 5.92 7.87 6.65
N ASN A 113 5.31 7.01 5.84
CA ASN A 113 5.44 7.13 4.39
C ASN A 113 4.48 8.22 3.87
N PRO A 114 4.96 9.36 3.34
CA PRO A 114 4.11 10.45 2.88
C PRO A 114 3.22 10.06 1.68
N HIS A 115 3.54 8.99 0.96
CA HIS A 115 2.71 8.48 -0.13
C HIS A 115 1.59 7.55 0.35
N SER A 116 1.61 7.11 1.60
CA SER A 116 0.57 6.25 2.19
C SER A 116 -0.56 7.02 2.87
N LEU A 117 -0.44 8.36 2.96
CA LEU A 117 -1.46 9.21 3.56
C LEU A 117 -2.74 9.15 2.72
N TRP A 118 -3.85 8.82 3.36
CA TRP A 118 -5.18 8.81 2.75
C TRP A 118 -6.20 9.45 3.69
N ASP A 119 -7.31 9.93 3.12
CA ASP A 119 -8.53 10.31 3.83
C ASP A 119 -9.78 9.83 3.09
N ILE A 120 -10.95 9.97 3.70
CA ILE A 120 -12.20 9.44 3.13
C ILE A 120 -12.54 9.99 1.72
N GLU A 121 -12.02 11.16 1.35
CA GLU A 121 -12.19 11.81 0.04
C GLU A 121 -10.97 11.68 -0.88
N TYR A 122 -9.81 11.29 -0.33
CA TYR A 122 -8.55 11.11 -1.04
C TYR A 122 -7.92 9.76 -0.66
N ARG A 123 -8.32 8.68 -1.33
CA ARG A 123 -7.94 7.30 -0.99
C ARG A 123 -7.94 6.35 -2.20
N PRO A 124 -7.46 5.10 -2.06
CA PRO A 124 -7.75 4.08 -3.05
C PRO A 124 -9.26 3.81 -3.16
N ALA A 125 -9.70 3.41 -4.36
CA ALA A 125 -11.07 3.02 -4.63
C ALA A 125 -11.44 1.64 -4.05
N CYS A 126 -10.46 0.80 -3.71
CA CYS A 126 -10.73 -0.48 -3.08
C CYS A 126 -11.35 -0.30 -1.67
N PRO A 127 -12.10 -1.30 -1.17
CA PRO A 127 -12.81 -1.19 0.10
C PRO A 127 -11.93 -0.92 1.31
N ASP A 128 -10.69 -1.41 1.32
CA ASP A 128 -9.73 -1.24 2.43
C ASP A 128 -8.49 -0.46 1.96
N PRO A 129 -8.20 0.72 2.53
CA PRO A 129 -7.10 1.57 2.10
C PRO A 129 -5.74 1.21 2.73
N ARG A 130 -5.70 0.29 3.69
CA ARG A 130 -4.48 -0.03 4.44
C ARG A 130 -3.37 -0.62 3.55
N GLY A 131 -2.12 -0.34 3.93
CA GLY A 131 -0.95 -0.94 3.28
C GLY A 131 -0.74 -0.50 1.84
N MET A 132 -1.28 0.64 1.41
CA MET A 132 -1.13 1.14 0.03
C MET A 132 -0.39 2.48 -0.02
N VAL A 133 0.22 2.77 -1.17
CA VAL A 133 0.88 4.04 -1.47
C VAL A 133 0.43 4.60 -2.80
N ARG A 134 0.31 5.92 -2.82
CA ARG A 134 -0.01 6.70 -4.01
C ARG A 134 1.18 6.80 -4.94
N VAL A 135 0.97 6.41 -6.20
CA VAL A 135 1.91 6.50 -7.31
C VAL A 135 1.28 7.33 -8.43
N ILE A 136 2.09 8.14 -9.13
CA ILE A 136 1.66 8.88 -10.32
C ILE A 136 2.20 8.15 -11.56
N ALA A 137 1.31 7.53 -12.33
CA ALA A 137 1.61 6.75 -13.53
C ALA A 137 0.84 7.30 -14.76
N GLY A 138 0.70 8.63 -14.85
CA GLY A 138 -0.21 9.33 -15.77
C GLY A 138 -1.46 9.79 -15.04
N ASN A 139 -2.15 8.87 -14.38
CA ASN A 139 -3.16 9.10 -13.35
C ASN A 139 -2.61 8.74 -11.96
N ILE A 140 -3.39 9.04 -10.92
CA ILE A 140 -3.11 8.54 -9.57
C ILE A 140 -3.58 7.09 -9.49
N VAL A 141 -2.67 6.21 -9.10
CA VAL A 141 -2.95 4.82 -8.74
C VAL A 141 -2.41 4.56 -7.34
N TRP A 142 -3.08 3.70 -6.60
CA TRP A 142 -2.61 3.20 -5.32
C TRP A 142 -2.07 1.81 -5.50
N VAL A 143 -0.89 1.54 -4.94
CA VAL A 143 -0.23 0.25 -5.07
C VAL A 143 0.06 -0.30 -3.70
N ASP A 144 -0.15 -1.60 -3.51
CA ASP A 144 0.23 -2.30 -2.29
C ASP A 144 1.71 -2.06 -1.97
N ILE A 145 2.01 -1.64 -0.75
CA ILE A 145 3.37 -1.47 -0.20
C ILE A 145 4.11 -2.81 -0.20
N TYR A 146 3.40 -3.87 0.13
CA TYR A 146 3.93 -5.22 0.37
C TYR A 146 3.51 -6.19 -0.74
N LEU A 147 4.28 -7.26 -0.92
CA LEU A 147 3.86 -8.40 -1.73
C LEU A 147 2.65 -9.08 -1.05
N LEU A 148 1.81 -9.75 -1.84
CA LEU A 148 0.68 -10.53 -1.32
C LEU A 148 1.14 -11.53 -0.25
N GLY A 149 0.49 -11.53 0.90
CA GLY A 149 0.68 -12.53 1.96
C GLY A 149 -0.24 -13.74 1.80
N VAL A 150 0.14 -14.88 2.38
CA VAL A 150 -0.71 -16.09 2.42
C VAL A 150 -2.05 -15.82 3.11
N ASP A 151 -2.01 -15.15 4.26
CA ASP A 151 -3.20 -14.87 5.09
C ASP A 151 -3.95 -13.60 4.64
N HIS A 152 -4.06 -13.38 3.33
CA HIS A 152 -4.64 -12.16 2.77
C HIS A 152 -6.11 -11.96 3.12
N THR A 153 -6.86 -13.03 3.39
CA THR A 153 -8.26 -12.97 3.82
C THR A 153 -8.41 -12.33 5.20
N GLN A 154 -7.42 -12.49 6.09
CA GLN A 154 -7.40 -11.89 7.42
C GLN A 154 -6.72 -10.52 7.42
N ASN A 155 -5.60 -10.39 6.72
CA ASN A 155 -4.71 -9.23 6.84
C ASN A 155 -4.88 -8.18 5.72
N GLY A 156 -5.72 -8.47 4.72
CA GLY A 156 -5.71 -7.74 3.46
C GLY A 156 -4.51 -8.14 2.58
N THR A 157 -4.42 -7.57 1.38
CA THR A 157 -3.39 -7.96 0.40
C THR A 157 -1.98 -7.43 0.69
N SER A 158 -1.83 -6.47 1.61
CA SER A 158 -0.56 -5.76 1.83
C SER A 158 -0.27 -5.64 3.33
N ARG A 159 0.58 -6.52 3.85
CA ARG A 159 0.89 -6.59 5.29
C ARG A 159 2.38 -6.87 5.54
N PHE A 160 2.96 -6.14 6.50
CA PHE A 160 4.33 -6.38 6.96
C PHE A 160 4.45 -7.66 7.80
N GLY A 161 5.54 -8.39 7.62
CA GLY A 161 5.96 -9.49 8.48
C GLY A 161 5.27 -10.83 8.22
N VAL A 162 4.36 -10.90 7.24
CA VAL A 162 3.64 -12.14 6.89
C VAL A 162 4.43 -12.98 5.89
N THR A 163 4.07 -14.26 5.77
CA THR A 163 4.64 -15.14 4.74
C THR A 163 4.18 -14.72 3.34
N PRO A 164 5.09 -14.51 2.36
CA PRO A 164 4.71 -14.16 1.00
C PRO A 164 3.96 -15.29 0.32
N ALA A 165 2.90 -14.95 -0.41
CA ALA A 165 2.16 -15.84 -1.28
C ALA A 165 2.96 -16.11 -2.57
N ASN A 166 3.11 -17.39 -2.92
CA ASN A 166 3.68 -17.89 -4.17
C ASN A 166 3.17 -19.32 -4.43
N GLY A 167 3.56 -19.92 -5.56
CA GLY A 167 3.11 -21.25 -5.94
C GLY A 167 3.49 -22.38 -4.98
N ASN A 168 4.42 -22.16 -4.06
CA ASN A 168 4.78 -23.15 -3.02
C ASN A 168 4.06 -22.86 -1.69
N THR A 169 3.84 -21.60 -1.33
CA THR A 169 3.18 -21.25 -0.05
C THR A 169 1.66 -21.26 -0.11
N LEU A 170 1.06 -21.22 -1.30
CA LEU A 170 -0.38 -21.37 -1.53
C LEU A 170 -0.76 -22.67 -2.25
N ASP A 171 0.20 -23.58 -2.47
CA ASP A 171 0.13 -24.75 -3.37
C ASP A 171 -0.10 -24.41 -4.85
N VAL A 172 -0.89 -23.37 -5.17
CA VAL A 172 -1.05 -22.78 -6.50
C VAL A 172 -1.24 -21.27 -6.36
N LEU A 173 -0.38 -20.52 -7.05
CA LEU A 173 -0.55 -19.09 -7.34
C LEU A 173 -0.21 -18.83 -8.81
N ASP A 174 -1.02 -19.39 -9.69
CA ASP A 174 -1.00 -19.10 -11.11
C ASP A 174 -1.69 -17.74 -11.41
N TYR A 175 -1.72 -17.33 -12.68
CA TYR A 175 -2.30 -16.03 -13.04
C TYR A 175 -3.80 -15.93 -12.71
N PRO A 176 -4.68 -16.90 -13.06
CA PRO A 176 -6.08 -16.87 -12.67
C PRO A 176 -6.29 -16.77 -11.16
N THR A 177 -5.51 -17.52 -10.37
CA THR A 177 -5.59 -17.50 -8.90
C THR A 177 -5.16 -16.14 -8.35
N ALA A 178 -4.02 -15.62 -8.81
CA ALA A 178 -3.52 -14.31 -8.39
C ALA A 178 -4.51 -13.20 -8.73
N LYS A 179 -5.06 -13.20 -9.95
CA LYS A 179 -6.08 -12.25 -10.39
C LYS A 179 -7.33 -12.33 -9.52
N SER A 180 -7.87 -13.54 -9.32
CA SER A 180 -9.08 -13.75 -8.51
C SER A 180 -8.90 -13.30 -7.06
N ILE A 181 -7.74 -13.55 -6.45
CA ILE A 181 -7.45 -13.08 -5.08
C ILE A 181 -7.44 -11.56 -5.03
N ILE A 182 -6.72 -10.91 -5.94
CA ILE A 182 -6.59 -9.44 -5.95
C ILE A 182 -7.93 -8.77 -6.27
N GLU A 183 -8.70 -9.28 -7.23
CA GLU A 183 -10.05 -8.81 -7.56
C GLU A 183 -11.04 -9.01 -6.40
N GLY A 184 -10.93 -10.11 -5.65
CA GLY A 184 -11.73 -10.35 -4.44
C GLY A 184 -11.52 -9.29 -3.35
N HIS A 185 -10.43 -8.53 -3.40
CA HIS A 185 -10.15 -7.40 -2.51
C HIS A 185 -10.50 -6.03 -3.14
N GLY A 186 -11.22 -6.02 -4.27
CA GLY A 186 -11.58 -4.80 -5.00
C GLY A 186 -10.37 -4.11 -5.63
N LYS A 187 -9.31 -4.88 -5.93
CA LYS A 187 -8.07 -4.42 -6.54
C LYS A 187 -7.90 -5.08 -7.91
N ARG A 188 -6.83 -4.73 -8.62
CA ARG A 188 -6.40 -5.36 -9.87
C ARG A 188 -4.90 -5.58 -9.87
N LEU A 189 -4.42 -6.46 -10.74
CA LEU A 189 -2.99 -6.56 -11.03
C LEU A 189 -2.49 -5.28 -11.71
N LEU A 190 -1.19 -5.03 -11.65
CA LEU A 190 -0.59 -3.84 -12.27
C LEU A 190 -0.51 -3.99 -13.80
N THR A 191 -0.59 -2.87 -14.50
CA THR A 191 -0.07 -2.74 -15.85
C THR A 191 1.45 -2.55 -15.81
N TYR A 192 2.14 -2.74 -16.94
CA TYR A 192 3.57 -2.46 -17.02
C TYR A 192 3.93 -1.00 -16.68
N ASP A 193 3.12 -0.05 -17.12
CA ASP A 193 3.36 1.38 -16.92
C ASP A 193 3.18 1.80 -15.45
N GLU A 194 2.23 1.19 -14.74
CA GLU A 194 2.07 1.37 -13.30
C GLU A 194 3.19 0.71 -12.52
N PHE A 195 3.57 -0.52 -12.88
CA PHE A 195 4.66 -1.22 -12.21
C PHE A 195 5.97 -0.44 -12.30
N ARG A 196 6.37 -0.02 -13.51
CA ARG A 196 7.63 0.71 -13.70
C ARG A 196 7.64 2.07 -12.99
N ALA A 197 6.47 2.71 -12.86
CA ALA A 197 6.34 3.95 -12.10
C ALA A 197 6.46 3.67 -10.59
N ALA A 198 5.72 2.68 -10.08
CA ALA A 198 5.69 2.33 -8.67
C ALA A 198 7.05 1.82 -8.16
N ALA A 199 7.77 1.04 -8.98
CA ALA A 199 9.09 0.50 -8.65
C ALA A 199 10.24 1.50 -8.88
N LEU A 200 9.98 2.73 -9.33
CA LEU A 200 11.03 3.74 -9.49
C LEU A 200 11.77 3.99 -8.18
N GLY A 201 13.10 3.97 -8.19
CA GLY A 201 13.95 4.28 -7.03
C GLY A 201 14.65 3.07 -6.41
N VAL A 202 14.24 1.85 -6.74
CA VAL A 202 14.99 0.65 -6.36
C VAL A 202 16.43 0.69 -6.88
N THR A 203 17.29 -0.11 -6.26
CA THR A 203 18.60 -0.45 -6.81
C THR A 203 18.39 -1.34 -8.04
N GLU A 204 18.51 -0.72 -9.21
CA GLU A 204 18.38 -1.42 -10.49
C GLU A 204 19.47 -2.48 -10.66
N ARG A 205 19.19 -3.49 -11.48
CA ARG A 205 20.13 -4.59 -11.77
C ARG A 205 20.58 -5.32 -10.50
N SER A 206 19.64 -5.53 -9.58
CA SER A 206 19.93 -6.20 -8.31
C SER A 206 18.79 -7.12 -7.87
N SER A 207 19.17 -8.32 -7.45
CA SER A 207 18.27 -9.32 -6.88
C SER A 207 18.63 -9.54 -5.41
N ALA A 208 17.67 -10.01 -4.62
CA ALA A 208 17.89 -10.30 -3.20
C ALA A 208 18.91 -11.43 -2.96
N ASP A 209 19.23 -12.22 -4.00
CA ASP A 209 20.12 -13.39 -4.00
C ASP A 209 19.76 -14.46 -2.96
N ASN A 210 18.60 -14.31 -2.32
CA ASN A 210 18.00 -15.25 -1.41
C ASN A 210 16.48 -15.04 -1.39
N ARG A 211 15.74 -16.14 -1.26
CA ARG A 211 14.28 -16.11 -1.25
C ARG A 211 13.75 -15.41 0.01
N PRO A 212 12.83 -14.45 -0.13
CA PRO A 212 12.21 -13.84 1.05
C PRO A 212 11.31 -14.85 1.76
N ARG A 213 11.53 -15.01 3.07
CA ARG A 213 10.66 -15.82 3.94
C ARG A 213 9.50 -15.00 4.52
N THR A 214 9.68 -13.70 4.56
CA THR A 214 8.71 -12.74 5.06
C THR A 214 8.58 -11.60 4.05
N VAL A 215 7.39 -11.03 3.98
CA VAL A 215 7.14 -9.76 3.32
C VAL A 215 7.61 -8.65 4.24
N GLY A 216 8.46 -7.73 3.77
CA GLY A 216 9.02 -6.71 4.62
C GLY A 216 10.10 -5.87 3.97
N LEU A 217 10.97 -5.29 4.82
CA LEU A 217 12.00 -4.37 4.37
C LEU A 217 13.10 -5.12 3.61
N ASP A 218 13.33 -4.70 2.37
CA ASP A 218 14.56 -4.91 1.62
C ASP A 218 15.00 -3.55 1.10
N ALA A 219 15.83 -2.86 1.90
CA ALA A 219 16.14 -1.44 1.68
C ALA A 219 16.63 -1.17 0.26
N ALA A 220 17.49 -2.04 -0.29
CA ALA A 220 18.01 -1.89 -1.66
C ALA A 220 16.90 -1.95 -2.72
N ARG A 221 15.77 -2.61 -2.45
CA ARG A 221 14.61 -2.72 -3.36
C ARG A 221 13.36 -2.04 -2.80
N THR A 222 13.53 -1.06 -1.92
CA THR A 222 12.47 -0.11 -1.56
C THR A 222 12.37 0.97 -2.65
N SER A 223 11.16 1.27 -3.12
CA SER A 223 10.96 2.30 -4.16
C SER A 223 10.91 3.72 -3.58
N ARG A 224 10.90 4.73 -4.46
CA ARG A 224 10.70 6.14 -4.12
C ARG A 224 9.35 6.41 -3.48
N PHE A 225 8.35 5.58 -3.77
CA PHE A 225 7.02 5.65 -3.17
C PHE A 225 6.89 4.79 -1.92
N GLY A 226 7.96 4.05 -1.57
CA GLY A 226 7.99 3.17 -0.41
C GLY A 226 7.39 1.79 -0.64
N LEU A 227 7.33 1.30 -1.89
CA LEU A 227 7.04 -0.10 -2.15
C LEU A 227 8.21 -0.93 -1.62
N MET A 228 7.93 -1.85 -0.72
CA MET A 228 8.90 -2.75 -0.12
C MET A 228 9.04 -4.00 -0.98
N GLN A 229 10.28 -4.47 -1.16
CA GLN A 229 10.59 -5.60 -2.06
C GLN A 229 9.96 -5.40 -3.45
N ALA A 230 10.08 -4.19 -4.00
CA ALA A 230 9.42 -3.82 -5.25
C ALA A 230 9.96 -4.61 -6.46
N THR A 231 11.22 -5.05 -6.40
CA THR A 231 11.90 -5.82 -7.45
C THR A 231 12.82 -6.88 -6.86
N GLY A 232 13.25 -7.85 -7.67
CA GLY A 232 14.34 -8.77 -7.32
C GLY A 232 14.07 -9.68 -6.13
N ASN A 233 12.81 -9.86 -5.76
CA ASN A 233 12.36 -10.69 -4.63
C ASN A 233 11.44 -11.80 -5.16
N LEU A 234 10.27 -11.41 -5.64
CA LEU A 234 9.36 -12.26 -6.42
C LEU A 234 8.98 -11.52 -7.70
N TRP A 235 8.81 -12.26 -8.79
CA TRP A 235 8.07 -11.76 -9.94
C TRP A 235 6.64 -11.48 -9.50
N VAL A 236 6.04 -10.39 -10.00
CA VAL A 236 4.62 -10.12 -9.77
C VAL A 236 3.84 -10.28 -11.07
N TRP A 237 2.71 -10.97 -11.00
CA TRP A 237 1.77 -11.06 -12.11
C TRP A 237 1.25 -9.68 -12.53
N GLY A 238 1.20 -9.45 -13.84
CA GLY A 238 0.67 -8.25 -14.49
C GLY A 238 -0.57 -8.54 -15.34
N THR A 239 -1.19 -7.50 -15.87
CA THR A 239 -2.48 -7.57 -16.59
C THR A 239 -2.39 -7.90 -18.07
N ASP A 240 -1.22 -7.83 -18.72
CA ASP A 240 -1.12 -7.74 -20.19
C ASP A 240 -1.29 -9.07 -20.97
N GLY A 241 -2.18 -9.96 -20.53
CA GLY A 241 -2.57 -11.15 -21.30
C GLY A 241 -3.70 -10.86 -22.30
N ASP A 242 -3.71 -11.59 -23.42
CA ASP A 242 -4.87 -11.67 -24.32
C ASP A 242 -6.14 -12.13 -23.55
N ILE A 243 -7.33 -11.67 -23.96
CA ILE A 243 -8.57 -11.97 -23.25
C ILE A 243 -9.02 -13.44 -23.42
N ASP A 244 -8.65 -14.06 -24.53
CA ASP A 244 -9.05 -15.41 -24.94
C ASP A 244 -7.92 -16.45 -24.74
N ASP A 245 -6.64 -16.05 -24.84
CA ASP A 245 -5.45 -16.85 -24.51
C ASP A 245 -4.44 -16.03 -23.67
N PRO A 246 -4.74 -15.76 -22.39
CA PRO A 246 -3.95 -14.84 -21.59
C PRO A 246 -2.49 -15.28 -21.53
N ARG A 247 -1.61 -14.44 -22.08
CA ARG A 247 -0.15 -14.48 -21.92
C ARG A 247 0.30 -13.40 -20.95
N PRO A 248 -0.06 -13.52 -19.66
CA PRO A 248 0.15 -12.45 -18.70
C PRO A 248 1.62 -12.06 -18.58
N SER A 249 1.81 -10.80 -18.24
CA SER A 249 3.12 -10.27 -17.91
C SER A 249 3.59 -10.70 -16.53
N LEU A 250 4.91 -10.75 -16.35
CA LEU A 250 5.58 -10.81 -15.06
C LEU A 250 6.52 -9.60 -14.95
N PHE A 251 6.54 -8.95 -13.78
CA PHE A 251 7.38 -7.77 -13.55
C PHE A 251 8.35 -7.91 -12.37
N GLY A 252 9.47 -7.19 -12.45
CA GLY A 252 10.38 -6.88 -11.34
C GLY A 252 11.55 -7.84 -11.14
N GLY A 253 11.48 -9.06 -11.69
CA GLY A 253 12.46 -10.11 -11.39
C GLY A 253 12.23 -10.77 -10.03
N SER A 254 12.83 -11.94 -9.84
CA SER A 254 12.81 -12.68 -8.57
C SER A 254 14.16 -12.64 -7.86
N CYS A 255 14.23 -13.34 -6.71
CA CYS A 255 15.44 -13.49 -5.91
C CYS A 255 16.53 -14.36 -6.54
N PHE A 256 16.39 -14.76 -7.80
CA PHE A 256 17.43 -15.51 -8.49
C PHE A 256 18.72 -14.69 -8.54
N PRO A 257 19.88 -15.32 -8.24
CA PRO A 257 21.16 -14.65 -8.39
C PRO A 257 21.33 -14.10 -9.80
N GLY A 258 21.63 -12.81 -9.90
CA GLY A 258 21.85 -12.15 -11.19
C GLY A 258 21.29 -10.75 -11.23
N GLY A 259 22.08 -9.81 -11.74
CA GLY A 259 21.74 -8.39 -11.78
C GLY A 259 20.74 -7.99 -12.87
N TYR A 260 19.70 -8.77 -13.13
CA TYR A 260 18.70 -8.45 -14.16
C TYR A 260 17.43 -7.80 -13.60
N ALA A 261 17.12 -8.03 -12.32
CA ALA A 261 15.95 -7.46 -11.65
C ALA A 261 16.00 -5.93 -11.58
N GLY A 262 14.83 -5.29 -11.65
CA GLY A 262 14.71 -3.84 -11.68
C GLY A 262 13.34 -3.36 -12.10
N SER A 263 13.14 -2.05 -12.05
CA SER A 263 11.83 -1.40 -12.22
C SER A 263 11.22 -1.61 -13.61
N ARG A 264 12.03 -1.98 -14.60
CA ARG A 264 11.62 -2.23 -15.99
C ARG A 264 11.79 -3.66 -16.44
N TYR A 265 12.20 -4.56 -15.54
CA TYR A 265 12.39 -5.94 -15.93
C TYR A 265 11.05 -6.62 -16.06
N ALA A 266 10.70 -7.03 -17.28
CA ALA A 266 9.40 -7.58 -17.62
C ALA A 266 9.54 -8.77 -18.57
N SER A 267 8.69 -9.77 -18.36
CA SER A 267 8.42 -10.85 -19.31
C SER A 267 6.96 -10.72 -19.74
N MET A 268 6.68 -10.53 -21.03
CA MET A 268 5.35 -10.16 -21.55
C MET A 268 4.62 -11.33 -22.24
N CYS A 269 5.03 -12.57 -21.97
CA CYS A 269 4.50 -13.74 -22.68
C CYS A 269 4.52 -15.03 -21.85
N TYR A 270 4.23 -14.92 -20.55
CA TYR A 270 4.30 -16.06 -19.65
C TYR A 270 3.04 -16.93 -19.72
N TRP A 271 3.13 -18.21 -19.35
CA TRP A 271 1.96 -19.09 -19.39
C TRP A 271 1.08 -18.85 -18.15
N PRO A 272 -0.25 -18.76 -18.32
CA PRO A 272 -1.14 -18.33 -17.24
C PRO A 272 -1.28 -19.40 -16.15
N GLY A 273 -1.11 -20.67 -16.47
CA GLY A 273 -1.16 -21.78 -15.52
C GLY A 273 0.18 -22.08 -14.82
N ASP A 274 1.24 -21.35 -15.15
CA ASP A 274 2.53 -21.55 -14.49
C ASP A 274 2.41 -21.11 -13.03
N SER A 275 2.92 -21.94 -12.12
CA SER A 275 2.98 -21.62 -10.70
C SER A 275 4.26 -22.16 -10.10
N ASN A 276 5.00 -21.30 -9.41
CA ASN A 276 6.22 -21.68 -8.72
C ASN A 276 6.56 -20.70 -7.58
N GLU A 277 7.59 -21.02 -6.82
CA GLU A 277 8.02 -20.30 -5.63
C GLU A 277 8.58 -18.89 -5.87
N TYR A 278 8.79 -18.50 -7.14
CA TYR A 278 9.32 -17.20 -7.55
C TYR A 278 8.24 -16.26 -8.10
N LEU A 279 7.01 -16.74 -8.27
CA LEU A 279 5.86 -15.97 -8.74
C LEU A 279 4.99 -15.56 -7.55
N GLY A 280 4.76 -14.27 -7.42
CA GLY A 280 3.89 -13.66 -6.42
C GLY A 280 2.89 -12.71 -7.07
N ALA A 281 2.25 -11.89 -6.23
CA ALA A 281 1.31 -10.89 -6.68
C ALA A 281 1.47 -9.59 -5.88
N ARG A 282 1.00 -8.49 -6.48
CA ARG A 282 0.89 -7.19 -5.84
C ARG A 282 -0.36 -6.50 -6.41
N GLY A 283 -1.21 -5.96 -5.54
CA GLY A 283 -2.43 -5.29 -5.95
C GLY A 283 -2.21 -3.81 -6.25
N ALA A 284 -3.04 -3.29 -7.16
CA ALA A 284 -3.25 -1.87 -7.38
C ALA A 284 -4.74 -1.54 -7.34
N SER A 285 -5.05 -0.29 -7.06
CA SER A 285 -6.41 0.26 -7.07
C SER A 285 -6.37 1.66 -7.66
N ASP A 286 -7.40 2.03 -8.40
CA ASP A 286 -7.54 3.40 -8.88
C ASP A 286 -7.69 4.38 -7.71
N HIS A 287 -7.37 5.64 -7.95
CA HIS A 287 -7.72 6.69 -7.01
C HIS A 287 -9.23 6.88 -6.98
N LEU A 288 -9.82 6.92 -5.79
CA LEU A 288 -11.22 7.26 -5.64
C LEU A 288 -11.42 8.68 -6.17
N THR A 289 -12.15 8.81 -7.27
CA THR A 289 -12.57 10.12 -7.76
C THR A 289 -13.91 10.40 -7.11
N PRO A 290 -14.08 11.49 -6.34
CA PRO A 290 -15.38 11.85 -5.79
C PRO A 290 -16.42 11.94 -6.93
N ALA A 291 -17.59 11.33 -6.73
CA ALA A 291 -18.69 11.37 -7.67
C ALA A 291 -19.32 12.77 -7.76
#